data_AF-A0A816JI97-F1
#
_entry.id   AF-A0A816JI97-F1
#
_cell.length_a   1.000
_cell.length_b   1.000
_cell.length_c   1.000
_cell.angle_alpha   90.00
_cell.angle_beta   90.00
_cell.angle_gamma   90.00
#
_symmetry.space_group_name_H-M   'P 1'
#
loop_
_entity.id
_entity.type
_entity.pdbx_description
1 polymer ?
#
loop_
_entity_poly.entity_id
_entity_poly.type
_entity_poly.pdbx_seq_one_letter_code
_entity_poly.pdbx_strand_id
1 'polypeptide(L)'
;MTGYRTFKQNTVLASVSKSFLWKNAEVYTLSINIRLREEDKDFAKWILKVGDGDADTEGDQIVVNKEFMISKSDKPHEAQADAAYPNFVHYCRNKK
;
A
#
# COMPACT_ATOMS: atom_id res chain seq x y z
N MET A 1 6.71 38.84 -11.70
CA MET A 1 5.98 38.32 -10.52
C MET A 1 6.03 36.80 -10.59
N THR A 2 7.11 36.22 -10.08
CA THR A 2 7.48 34.81 -10.30
C THR A 2 6.71 33.93 -9.31
N GLY A 3 5.67 33.27 -9.80
CA GLY A 3 4.86 32.35 -9.01
C GLY A 3 5.69 31.14 -8.59
N TYR A 4 5.72 30.88 -7.28
CA TYR A 4 6.28 29.67 -6.70
C TYR A 4 5.51 28.45 -7.23
N ARG A 5 6.00 27.83 -8.31
CA ARG A 5 5.53 26.52 -8.76
C ARG A 5 5.94 25.50 -7.68
N THR A 6 4.99 25.03 -6.90
CA THR A 6 5.23 24.18 -5.73
C THR A 6 5.88 22.85 -6.12
N PHE A 7 6.71 22.31 -5.24
CA PHE A 7 7.47 21.05 -5.43
C PHE A 7 6.61 19.88 -5.93
N LYS A 8 5.36 19.78 -5.49
CA LYS A 8 4.41 18.74 -5.94
C LYS A 8 4.09 18.84 -7.43
N GLN A 9 3.92 20.05 -7.97
CA GLN A 9 3.64 20.22 -9.40
C GLN A 9 4.84 19.84 -10.25
N ASN A 10 6.06 20.18 -9.81
CA ASN A 10 7.28 19.77 -10.50
C ASN A 10 7.46 18.24 -10.48
N THR A 11 7.10 17.57 -9.38
CA THR A 11 7.15 16.10 -9.28
C THR A 11 6.16 15.42 -10.22
N VAL A 12 4.92 15.94 -10.29
CA VAL A 12 3.90 15.42 -11.23
C VAL A 12 4.32 15.64 -12.68
N LEU A 13 4.90 16.80 -13.01
CA LEU A 13 5.40 17.09 -14.35
C LEU A 13 6.63 16.26 -14.74
N ALA A 14 7.46 15.87 -13.77
CA ALA A 14 8.58 14.95 -13.97
C ALA A 14 8.17 13.48 -14.03
N SER A 15 6.88 13.17 -13.80
CA SER A 15 6.42 11.78 -13.86
C SER A 15 6.52 11.23 -15.28
N VAL A 16 6.84 9.93 -15.37
CA VAL A 16 6.98 9.23 -16.65
C VAL A 16 5.69 9.34 -17.47
N SER A 17 4.52 9.30 -16.82
CA SER A 17 3.21 9.43 -17.47
C SER A 17 2.91 10.81 -18.07
N LYS A 18 3.70 11.84 -17.74
CA LYS A 18 3.62 13.18 -18.35
C LYS A 18 4.70 13.43 -19.39
N SER A 19 5.65 12.50 -19.57
CA SER A 19 6.67 12.58 -20.61
C SER A 19 6.06 12.50 -22.00
N PHE A 20 6.65 13.20 -22.97
CA PHE A 20 6.25 13.09 -24.37
C PHE A 20 6.44 11.66 -24.92
N LEU A 21 7.40 10.91 -24.36
CA LEU A 21 7.70 9.52 -24.73
C LEU A 21 6.60 8.55 -24.30
N TRP A 22 5.82 8.89 -23.27
CA TRP A 22 4.75 8.03 -22.77
C TRP A 22 3.69 7.70 -23.83
N LYS A 23 3.49 8.61 -24.79
CA LYS A 23 2.58 8.38 -25.93
C LYS A 23 2.96 7.19 -26.81
N ASN A 24 4.24 6.79 -26.77
CA ASN A 24 4.79 5.68 -27.52
C ASN A 24 5.04 4.44 -26.63
N ALA A 25 4.67 4.50 -25.35
CA ALA A 25 4.84 3.38 -24.44
C ALA A 25 3.73 2.36 -24.65
N GLU A 26 4.11 1.09 -24.78
CA GLU A 26 3.17 -0.02 -24.74
C GLU A 26 2.94 -0.41 -23.28
N VAL A 27 1.69 -0.36 -22.84
CA VAL A 27 1.31 -0.64 -21.45
C VAL A 27 0.84 -2.07 -21.35
N TYR A 28 1.61 -2.91 -20.66
CA TYR A 28 1.23 -4.26 -20.31
C TYR A 28 0.66 -4.31 -18.90
N THR A 29 -0.61 -4.68 -18.78
CA THR A 29 -1.28 -4.81 -17.49
C THR A 29 -1.05 -6.21 -16.93
N LEU A 30 -0.46 -6.28 -15.73
CA LEU A 30 -0.37 -7.53 -15.00
C LEU A 30 -1.74 -7.85 -14.37
N SER A 31 -2.46 -8.80 -14.94
CA SER A 31 -3.80 -9.21 -14.47
C SER A 31 -3.77 -10.21 -13.30
N ILE A 32 -2.60 -10.82 -13.04
CA ILE A 32 -2.43 -11.84 -12.00
C ILE A 32 -1.38 -11.36 -11.00
N ASN A 33 -1.78 -11.21 -9.73
CA ASN A 33 -0.84 -10.91 -8.67
C ASN A 33 -0.01 -12.15 -8.31
N ILE A 34 1.17 -12.27 -8.91
CA ILE A 34 2.09 -13.40 -8.71
C ILE A 34 2.68 -13.50 -7.29
N ARG A 35 2.50 -12.48 -6.44
CA ARG A 35 2.93 -12.48 -5.04
C ARG A 35 1.79 -12.82 -4.08
N LEU A 36 0.56 -12.97 -4.60
CA LEU A 36 -0.61 -13.23 -3.77
C LEU A 36 -0.57 -14.67 -3.24
N ARG A 37 -0.62 -14.80 -1.91
CA ARG A 37 -0.88 -16.08 -1.25
C ARG A 37 -2.38 -16.29 -1.17
N GLU A 38 -2.84 -17.55 -1.22
CA GLU A 38 -4.28 -17.85 -1.16
C GLU A 38 -4.93 -17.33 0.14
N GLU A 39 -4.18 -17.34 1.24
CA GLU A 39 -4.59 -16.78 2.54
C GLU A 39 -4.85 -15.26 2.52
N ASP A 40 -4.22 -14.52 1.60
CA ASP A 40 -4.33 -13.06 1.51
C ASP A 40 -5.37 -12.60 0.46
N LYS A 41 -6.08 -13.54 -0.17
CA LYS A 41 -6.94 -13.26 -1.33
C LYS A 41 -8.05 -12.27 -1.04
N ASP A 42 -8.68 -12.38 0.13
CA ASP A 42 -9.78 -11.51 0.50
C ASP A 42 -9.29 -10.10 0.89
N PHE A 43 -8.13 -10.01 1.54
CA PHE A 43 -7.46 -8.73 1.79
C PHE A 43 -7.08 -8.04 0.47
N ALA A 44 -6.51 -8.79 -0.48
CA ALA A 44 -6.13 -8.25 -1.77
C ALA A 44 -7.32 -7.74 -2.58
N LYS A 45 -8.45 -8.48 -2.59
CA LYS A 45 -9.71 -8.01 -3.20
C LYS A 45 -10.20 -6.73 -2.52
N TRP A 46 -10.13 -6.66 -1.20
CA TRP A 46 -10.56 -5.48 -0.47
C TRP A 46 -9.69 -4.25 -0.79
N ILE A 47 -8.36 -4.39 -0.83
CA ILE A 47 -7.45 -3.30 -1.23
C ILE A 47 -7.74 -2.80 -2.65
N LEU A 48 -8.08 -3.70 -3.58
CA LEU A 48 -8.47 -3.28 -4.95
C LEU A 48 -9.74 -2.43 -4.92
N LYS A 49 -10.78 -2.83 -4.17
CA LYS A 49 -11.99 -2.01 -4.01
C LYS A 49 -11.69 -0.62 -3.45
N VAL A 50 -10.77 -0.53 -2.49
CA VAL A 50 -10.32 0.75 -1.94
C VAL A 50 -9.65 1.61 -3.01
N GLY A 51 -8.75 1.02 -3.82
CA GLY A 51 -8.07 1.70 -4.91
C GLY A 51 -8.99 2.16 -6.04
N ASP A 52 -10.06 1.39 -6.31
CA ASP A 52 -11.07 1.69 -7.33
C ASP A 52 -12.14 2.69 -6.84
N GLY A 53 -12.20 2.96 -5.52
CA GLY A 53 -13.19 3.84 -4.91
C GLY A 53 -14.55 3.20 -4.64
N ASP A 54 -14.62 1.87 -4.61
CA ASP A 54 -15.83 1.06 -4.36
C ASP A 54 -15.86 0.46 -2.94
N ALA A 55 -14.95 0.88 -2.07
CA ALA A 55 -14.96 0.45 -0.67
C ALA A 55 -15.99 1.24 0.16
N ASP A 56 -16.50 0.61 1.21
CA ASP A 56 -17.38 1.28 2.17
C ASP A 56 -16.65 2.46 2.84
N THR A 57 -17.30 3.62 2.82
CA THR A 57 -16.79 4.83 3.44
C THR A 57 -17.79 5.42 4.44
N GLU A 58 -17.25 5.96 5.52
CA GLU A 58 -17.98 6.79 6.47
C GLU A 58 -17.51 8.25 6.30
N GLY A 59 -18.13 8.95 5.35
CA GLY A 59 -17.66 10.27 4.91
C GLY A 59 -16.35 10.14 4.12
N ASP A 60 -15.30 10.83 4.58
CA ASP A 60 -13.97 10.82 3.96
C ASP A 60 -13.06 9.68 4.48
N GLN A 61 -13.60 8.77 5.31
CA GLN A 61 -12.85 7.67 5.91
C GLN A 61 -13.24 6.33 5.31
N ILE A 62 -12.22 5.51 5.00
CA ILE A 62 -12.41 4.13 4.53
C ILE A 62 -12.62 3.23 5.74
N VAL A 63 -13.68 2.41 5.71
CA VAL A 63 -13.95 1.43 6.76
C VAL A 63 -13.08 0.19 6.54
N VAL A 64 -12.24 -0.13 7.52
CA VAL A 64 -11.38 -1.32 7.49
C VAL A 64 -12.08 -2.47 8.21
N ASN A 65 -12.22 -3.62 7.55
CA ASN A 65 -12.74 -4.82 8.20
C ASN A 65 -11.81 -5.24 9.35
N LYS A 66 -12.40 -5.51 10.53
CA LYS A 66 -11.69 -5.95 11.74
C LYS A 66 -10.87 -7.22 11.51
N GLU A 67 -11.26 -8.06 10.57
CA GLU A 67 -10.51 -9.28 10.19
C GLU A 67 -9.11 -8.97 9.62
N PHE A 68 -8.92 -7.79 9.04
CA PHE A 68 -7.62 -7.33 8.56
C PHE A 68 -6.80 -6.60 9.62
N MET A 69 -7.38 -6.37 10.80
CA MET A 69 -6.72 -5.64 11.88
C MET A 69 -5.96 -6.58 12.79
N ILE A 70 -4.79 -6.14 13.24
CA ILE A 70 -4.07 -6.81 14.32
C ILE A 70 -4.93 -6.74 15.59
N SER A 71 -5.10 -7.89 16.24
CA SER A 71 -5.90 -7.99 17.46
C SER A 71 -5.36 -7.07 18.55
N LYS A 72 -6.26 -6.47 19.34
CA LYS A 72 -5.86 -5.63 20.47
C LYS A 72 -5.08 -6.47 21.48
N SER A 73 -3.93 -5.95 21.90
CA SER A 73 -3.03 -6.56 22.87
C SER A 73 -2.65 -5.51 23.91
N ASP A 74 -2.35 -5.94 25.14
CA ASP A 74 -1.80 -5.09 26.20
C ASP A 74 -0.47 -4.46 25.79
N LYS A 75 0.20 -5.07 24.80
CA LYS A 75 1.47 -4.61 24.23
C LYS A 75 1.34 -4.41 22.72
N PRO A 76 0.74 -3.29 22.27
CA PRO A 76 0.40 -3.08 20.87
C PRO A 76 1.63 -3.05 19.95
N HIS A 77 2.74 -2.48 20.42
CA HIS A 77 3.98 -2.41 19.64
C HIS A 77 4.64 -3.79 19.44
N GLU A 78 4.61 -4.66 20.46
CA GLU A 78 5.11 -6.04 20.34
C GLU A 78 4.24 -6.85 19.38
N ALA A 79 2.91 -6.76 19.52
CA ALA A 79 1.97 -7.43 18.62
C ALA A 79 2.11 -6.97 17.16
N GLN A 80 2.34 -5.67 16.93
CA GLN A 80 2.59 -5.13 15.60
C GLN A 80 3.92 -5.64 15.02
N ALA A 81 4.98 -5.67 15.83
CA ALA A 81 6.29 -6.16 15.40
C ALA A 81 6.23 -7.65 15.04
N ASP A 82 5.58 -8.48 15.87
CA ASP A 82 5.44 -9.91 15.62
C ASP A 82 4.58 -10.22 14.39
N ALA A 83 3.51 -9.46 14.17
CA ALA A 83 2.65 -9.63 13.00
C ALA A 83 3.38 -9.23 11.69
N ALA A 84 4.13 -8.13 11.69
CA ALA A 84 4.86 -7.66 10.51
C ALA A 84 6.15 -8.46 10.25
N TYR A 85 6.83 -8.88 11.32
CA TYR A 85 8.12 -9.54 11.28
C TYR A 85 8.12 -10.75 12.23
N PRO A 86 7.56 -11.88 11.81
CA PRO A 86 7.58 -13.10 12.61
C PRO A 86 9.01 -13.46 13.00
N ASN A 87 9.25 -13.75 14.28
CA ASN A 87 10.56 -14.06 14.84
C ASN A 87 11.56 -12.89 14.83
N PHE A 88 11.08 -11.63 14.84
CA PHE A 88 11.95 -10.44 14.89
C PHE A 88 13.05 -10.53 15.95
N VAL A 89 12.68 -10.90 17.19
CA VAL A 89 13.63 -11.04 18.31
C VAL A 89 14.69 -12.11 18.04
N HIS A 90 14.32 -13.22 17.39
CA HIS A 90 15.26 -14.28 17.02
C HIS A 90 16.31 -13.76 16.02
N TYR A 91 15.89 -13.06 14.97
CA TYR A 91 16.79 -12.53 13.95
C TYR A 91 17.69 -11.41 14.47
N CYS A 92 17.17 -10.54 15.34
CA CYS A 92 17.97 -9.47 15.93
C CYS A 92 18.99 -10.00 16.95
N ARG A 93 18.68 -11.08 17.67
CA ARG A 93 19.52 -11.61 18.76
C ARG A 93 20.56 -12.63 18.29
N ASN A 94 20.33 -13.31 17.16
CA ASN A 94 21.26 -14.31 16.60
C ASN A 94 22.27 -13.75 15.60
N LYS A 95 22.45 -12.43 15.51
CA LYS A 95 23.65 -11.85 14.90
C LYS A 95 24.86 -12.08 15.81
N LYS A 96 25.44 -13.27 15.73
CA LYS A 96 26.83 -13.55 16.12
C LYS A 96 27.68 -13.72 14.87
#